data_AF-A0A124HAJ8-F1
#
_entry.id   AF-A0A124HAJ8-F1
#
_cell.length_a   1.000
_cell.length_b   1.000
_cell.length_c   1.000
_cell.angle_alpha   90.00
_cell.angle_beta   90.00
_cell.angle_gamma   90.00
#
_symmetry.space_group_name_H-M   'P 1'
#
loop_
_entity.id
_entity.type
_entity.pdbx_description
1 polymer ?
#
loop_
_entity_poly.entity_id
_entity_poly.type
_entity_poly.pdbx_seq_one_letter_code
_entity_poly.pdbx_strand_id
1 'polypeptide(L)'
;MGDIVTVPTAYGLGPIKVTAIAGGRVDMAAGLTGSGYSVSGCSGGGGVSSEGGGGVGLSCEEGPAATVNDAMSLKVVDVRGSVAVLRIAPAG
;
A
#
# COMPACT_ATOMS: atom_id res chain seq x y z
N MET A 1 12.08 6.02 7.87
CA MET A 1 11.00 5.94 6.87
C MET A 1 11.58 6.11 5.49
N GLY A 2 10.98 5.44 4.50
CA GLY A 2 11.58 5.23 3.20
C GLY A 2 11.87 3.77 2.88
N ASP A 3 11.37 2.84 3.68
CA ASP A 3 11.42 1.41 3.34
C ASP A 3 10.61 1.18 2.07
N ILE A 4 11.21 0.44 1.14
CA ILE A 4 10.60 0.10 -0.14
C ILE A 4 10.28 -1.38 -0.14
N VAL A 5 9.02 -1.70 -0.36
CA VAL A 5 8.52 -3.05 -0.50
C VAL A 5 8.21 -3.27 -1.98
N THR A 6 9.01 -4.10 -2.63
CA THR A 6 8.79 -4.45 -4.04
C THR A 6 7.66 -5.47 -4.12
N VAL A 7 6.69 -5.21 -4.98
CA VAL A 7 5.59 -6.12 -5.29
C VAL A 7 5.59 -6.46 -6.79
N PRO A 8 5.02 -7.62 -7.18
CA PRO A 8 4.81 -7.94 -8.57
C PRO A 8 4.04 -6.84 -9.31
N THR A 9 4.51 -6.48 -10.51
CA THR A 9 3.87 -5.48 -11.36
C THR A 9 2.44 -5.84 -11.76
N ALA A 10 2.10 -7.14 -11.76
CA ALA A 10 0.77 -7.68 -12.01
C ALA A 10 -0.29 -7.19 -11.00
N TYR A 11 0.13 -6.69 -9.83
CA TYR A 11 -0.76 -6.09 -8.84
C TYR A 11 -1.18 -4.65 -9.19
N GLY A 12 -0.69 -4.10 -10.32
CA GLY A 12 -1.01 -2.74 -10.77
C GLY A 12 -0.31 -1.63 -9.98
N LEU A 13 0.59 -2.00 -9.08
CA LEU A 13 1.43 -1.09 -8.30
C LEU A 13 2.90 -1.29 -8.63
N GLY A 14 3.64 -0.18 -8.59
CA GLY A 14 5.09 -0.19 -8.48
C GLY A 14 5.55 -0.47 -7.05
N PRO A 15 6.84 -0.28 -6.75
CA PRO A 15 7.36 -0.43 -5.40
C PRO A 15 6.58 0.45 -4.41
N ILE A 16 6.18 -0.13 -3.28
CA ILE A 16 5.43 0.55 -2.23
C ILE A 16 6.44 1.15 -1.26
N LYS A 17 6.39 2.48 -1.08
CA LYS A 17 7.23 3.22 -0.15
C LYS A 17 6.46 3.52 1.13
N VAL A 18 7.00 3.13 2.28
CA VAL A 18 6.44 3.50 3.59
C VAL A 18 6.81 4.95 3.92
N THR A 19 5.81 5.81 4.07
CA THR A 19 5.97 7.24 4.33
C THR A 19 5.76 7.59 5.79
N ALA A 20 4.84 6.92 6.50
CA ALA A 20 4.62 7.09 7.93
C ALA A 20 4.10 5.81 8.60
N ILE A 21 4.34 5.69 9.90
CA ILE A 21 3.92 4.62 10.82
C ILE A 21 3.66 5.34 12.14
N ALA A 22 2.40 5.54 12.48
CA ALA A 22 1.99 6.26 13.68
C ALA A 22 0.57 5.87 14.07
N GLY A 23 0.27 5.84 15.38
CA GLY A 23 -1.10 5.63 15.87
C GLY A 23 -1.76 4.32 15.41
N GLY A 24 -0.98 3.23 15.25
CA GLY A 24 -1.50 1.94 14.77
C GLY A 24 -1.78 1.87 13.26
N ARG A 25 -1.32 2.88 12.52
CA ARG A 25 -1.55 3.05 11.09
C ARG A 25 -0.23 3.14 10.34
N VAL A 26 -0.24 2.64 9.10
CA VAL A 26 0.85 2.68 8.15
C VAL A 26 0.40 3.47 6.94
N ASP A 27 1.10 4.57 6.65
CA ASP A 27 0.93 5.36 5.45
C ASP A 27 2.00 4.97 4.43
N MET A 28 1.55 4.78 3.19
CA MET A 28 2.33 4.24 2.09
C MET A 28 2.02 5.04 0.82
N ALA A 29 2.98 5.05 -0.10
CA ALA A 29 2.81 5.60 -1.44
C ALA A 29 3.35 4.61 -2.46
N ALA A 30 2.66 4.45 -3.59
CA ALA A 30 3.11 3.63 -4.69
C ALA A 30 2.82 4.31 -6.03
N GLY A 31 3.67 4.09 -7.03
CA GLY A 31 3.35 4.42 -8.42
C GLY A 31 2.34 3.42 -8.98
N LEU A 32 1.48 3.88 -9.90
CA LEU A 32 0.60 2.99 -10.66
C LEU A 32 1.35 2.45 -11.88
N THR A 33 1.29 1.14 -12.09
CA THR A 33 1.86 0.50 -13.30
C THR A 33 0.80 0.27 -14.39
N GLY A 34 -0.48 0.45 -14.06
CA GLY A 34 -1.62 0.34 -14.98
C GLY A 34 -2.52 1.57 -14.98
N SER A 35 -3.57 1.53 -15.79
CA SER A 35 -4.51 2.65 -15.98
C SER A 35 -5.63 2.73 -14.93
N GLY A 36 -5.73 1.75 -14.02
CA GLY A 36 -6.78 1.66 -13.01
C GLY A 36 -6.23 1.49 -11.60
N TYR A 37 -6.95 2.06 -10.63
CA TYR A 37 -6.70 1.86 -9.20
C TYR A 37 -8.00 1.63 -8.45
N SER A 38 -8.08 0.54 -7.70
CA SER A 38 -9.13 0.27 -6.72
C SER A 38 -8.52 -0.18 -5.40
N VAL A 39 -9.14 0.23 -4.29
CA VAL A 39 -8.78 -0.26 -2.96
C VAL A 39 -10.03 -0.45 -2.12
N SER A 40 -10.04 -1.51 -1.33
CA SER A 40 -11.03 -1.78 -0.30
C SER A 40 -10.32 -2.15 0.99
N GLY A 41 -10.84 -1.73 2.14
CA GLY A 41 -10.28 -2.05 3.46
C GLY A 41 -9.15 -1.13 3.94
N CYS A 42 -8.48 -0.38 3.05
CA CYS A 42 -7.62 0.75 3.43
C CYS A 42 -8.21 2.05 2.89
N SER A 43 -7.91 3.16 3.57
CA SER A 43 -8.16 4.47 3.00
C SER A 43 -7.11 4.72 1.92
N GLY A 44 -7.53 4.97 0.68
CA GLY A 44 -6.60 5.29 -0.38
C GLY A 44 -7.20 6.24 -1.39
N GLY A 45 -6.34 7.09 -1.95
CA GLY A 45 -6.73 8.13 -2.90
C GLY A 45 -5.70 8.28 -4.01
N GLY A 46 -6.18 8.45 -5.24
CA GLY A 46 -5.33 8.76 -6.38
C GLY A 46 -4.63 10.10 -6.20
N GLY A 47 -3.36 10.16 -6.58
CA GLY A 47 -2.53 11.35 -6.52
C GLY A 47 -1.41 11.30 -7.56
N VAL A 48 -0.47 12.23 -7.46
CA VAL A 48 0.78 12.19 -8.23
C VAL A 48 1.85 11.50 -7.38
N SER A 49 2.51 10.50 -7.94
CA SER A 49 3.65 9.88 -7.26
C SER A 49 4.81 10.87 -7.20
N SER A 50 5.71 10.69 -6.24
CA SER A 50 6.91 11.54 -6.10
C SER A 50 7.89 11.41 -7.27
N GLU A 51 7.66 10.46 -8.18
CA GLU A 51 8.44 10.20 -9.39
C GLU A 51 7.80 10.85 -10.64
N GLY A 52 6.74 11.65 -10.48
CA GLY A 52 6.09 12.39 -11.56
C GLY A 52 5.08 11.58 -12.39
N GLY A 53 4.78 10.34 -11.98
CA GLY A 53 3.75 9.49 -12.58
C GLY A 53 2.44 9.48 -11.80
N GLY A 54 1.44 8.76 -12.31
CA GLY A 54 0.22 8.44 -11.55
C GLY A 54 0.60 7.67 -10.30
N GLY A 55 0.17 8.15 -9.13
CA GLY A 55 0.51 7.55 -7.85
C GLY A 55 -0.71 7.35 -6.98
N VAL A 56 -0.53 6.59 -5.92
CA VAL A 56 -1.57 6.38 -4.93
C VAL A 56 -1.00 6.48 -3.53
N GLY A 57 -1.72 7.20 -2.67
CA GLY A 57 -1.56 7.12 -1.22
C GLY A 57 -2.43 6.01 -0.65
N LEU A 58 -1.85 5.20 0.21
CA LEU A 58 -2.49 4.11 0.94
C LEU A 58 -2.30 4.35 2.43
N SER A 59 -3.37 4.24 3.19
CA SER A 59 -3.36 4.38 4.65
C SER A 59 -4.14 3.24 5.27
N CYS A 60 -3.42 2.36 5.93
CA CYS A 60 -3.93 1.09 6.45
C CYS A 60 -3.72 1.01 7.95
N GLU A 61 -4.75 0.60 8.68
CA GLU A 61 -4.67 0.26 10.10
C GLU A 61 -4.46 -1.24 10.27
N GLU A 62 -4.00 -1.65 11.45
CA GLU A 62 -4.03 -3.06 11.83
C GLU A 62 -5.46 -3.61 11.76
N GLY A 63 -5.64 -4.76 11.10
CA GLY A 63 -6.99 -5.31 10.93
C GLY A 63 -7.15 -6.23 9.72
N PRO A 64 -8.37 -6.32 9.15
CA PRO A 64 -8.64 -7.17 8.01
C PRO A 64 -7.79 -6.77 6.80
N ALA A 65 -7.52 -7.72 5.92
CA ALA A 65 -6.72 -7.44 4.74
C ALA A 65 -7.50 -6.53 3.78
N ALA A 66 -6.82 -5.51 3.29
CA ALA A 66 -7.29 -4.70 2.19
C ALA A 66 -7.03 -5.40 0.86
N THR A 67 -7.90 -5.16 -0.11
CA THR A 67 -7.70 -5.62 -1.48
C THR A 67 -7.40 -4.43 -2.37
N VAL A 68 -6.31 -4.54 -3.13
CA VAL A 68 -5.86 -3.55 -4.10
C VAL A 68 -5.97 -4.14 -5.50
N ASN A 69 -6.61 -3.41 -6.41
CA ASN A 69 -6.79 -3.76 -7.83
C ASN A 69 -7.40 -5.16 -8.07
N ASP A 70 -8.13 -5.70 -7.09
CA ASP A 70 -8.64 -7.08 -7.07
C ASP A 70 -7.56 -8.16 -7.34
N ALA A 71 -6.29 -7.79 -7.19
CA ALA A 71 -5.13 -8.60 -7.56
C ALA A 71 -4.18 -8.81 -6.39
N MET A 72 -4.19 -7.91 -5.40
CA MET A 72 -3.31 -7.95 -4.23
C MET A 72 -4.10 -7.82 -2.95
N SER A 73 -3.75 -8.65 -1.97
CA SER A 73 -4.16 -8.52 -0.58
C SER A 73 -3.02 -7.89 0.24
N LEU A 74 -3.31 -6.81 0.96
CA LEU A 74 -2.40 -6.10 1.85
C LEU A 74 -2.97 -6.07 3.26
N LYS A 75 -2.23 -6.65 4.22
CA LYS A 75 -2.63 -6.66 5.62
C LYS A 75 -1.54 -6.08 6.50
N VAL A 76 -1.91 -5.11 7.34
CA VAL A 76 -1.10 -4.70 8.49
C VAL A 76 -1.38 -5.70 9.61
N VAL A 77 -0.38 -6.52 9.94
CA VAL A 77 -0.51 -7.62 10.91
C VAL A 77 -0.23 -7.15 12.33
N ASP A 78 0.69 -6.20 12.48
CA ASP A 78 1.12 -5.66 13.77
C ASP A 78 1.80 -4.30 13.55
N VAL A 79 1.63 -3.36 14.47
CA VAL A 79 2.35 -2.08 14.50
C VAL A 79 2.94 -1.88 15.89
N ARG A 80 4.27 -1.86 15.98
CA ARG A 80 5.04 -1.65 17.22
C ARG A 80 5.87 -0.39 17.13
N GLY A 81 5.35 0.70 17.69
CA GLY A 81 6.00 2.00 17.65
C GLY A 81 6.13 2.49 16.21
N SER A 82 7.37 2.59 15.71
CA SER A 82 7.69 3.01 14.34
C SER A 82 7.92 1.83 13.37
N VAL A 83 7.62 0.60 13.79
CA VAL A 83 7.78 -0.62 12.98
C VAL A 83 6.41 -1.22 12.70
N ALA A 84 6.19 -1.69 11.48
CA ALA A 84 4.98 -2.40 11.09
C ALA A 84 5.31 -3.70 10.37
N VAL A 85 4.49 -4.72 10.58
CA VAL A 85 4.56 -6.01 9.88
C VAL A 85 3.47 -6.03 8.82
N LEU A 86 3.89 -6.08 7.56
CA LEU A 86 3.00 -6.16 6.41
C LEU A 86 2.97 -7.59 5.86
N ARG A 87 1.77 -8.09 5.57
CA ARG A 87 1.58 -9.32 4.80
C ARG A 87 1.00 -8.95 3.44
N ILE A 88 1.69 -9.37 2.39
CA ILE A 88 1.32 -9.14 0.99
C ILE A 88 1.12 -10.50 0.33
N ALA A 89 0.00 -10.67 -0.36
CA ALA A 89 -0.34 -11.88 -1.09
C ALA A 89 -1.16 -11.55 -2.35
N PRO A 90 -1.27 -12.47 -3.32
CA PRO A 90 -2.28 -12.35 -4.37
C PRO A 90 -3.69 -12.28 -3.77
N ALA A 91 -4.59 -11.51 -4.39
CA ALA A 91 -6.02 -11.59 -4.09
C ALA A 91 -6.62 -12.88 -4.69
N GLY A 92 -7.58 -13.48 -3.99
CA GLY A 92 -8.25 -14.72 -4.38
C GLY A 92 -9.58 -14.86 -3.67
#